data_AF-I2CSD9-F1
#
_entry.id   AF-I2CSD9-F1
#
_cell.length_a   1.000
_cell.length_b   1.000
_cell.length_c   1.000
_cell.angle_alpha   90.00
_cell.angle_beta   90.00
_cell.angle_gamma   90.00
#
_symmetry.space_group_name_H-M   'P 1'
#
loop_
_entity.id
_entity.type
_entity.pdbx_description
1 polymer ?
#
loop_
_entity_poly.entity_id
_entity_poly.type
_entity_poly.pdbx_seq_one_letter_code
_entity_poly.pdbx_strand_id
1 'polypeptide(L)'
;LKAPLSGAGLITLSPVRQEGIALQARLPNCRLASTTSRGTMSAMSTADGNLSDFFSGRKVHQSALALMPDMDSSLFTAIQSIRRSHDKHYRRWPPHVNIIYPFVPEYEFDVAARVLQKALSSFAVIDDCTMARMGYFEHGRSSCTAWLAPQEARLSDAELRHEEELASPAPHPRIIQLQAACQAAIPHCADLTASFGGRFTPHLSIGQFQDRKGAKDFIDSVDWVAEAFPVRQLYLLARNGPTDPFSVRYIVRLAGGSVTRVEPGTLPRHAGATVADQGFFRLSADTKNATPPARINPAEVEVDGSLLEGGGQVLRTSLALSILLRKRLRISSIRSGRSKPGLQPQR
;
A
#
# COMPACT_ATOMS: atom_id res chain seq x y z
N LEU A 1 -53.19 21.64 50.89
CA LEU A 1 -53.70 20.31 51.30
C LEU A 1 -52.51 19.36 51.42
N LYS A 2 -52.21 18.97 52.68
CA LYS A 2 -51.28 17.92 53.19
C LYS A 2 -49.81 17.88 52.72
N ALA A 3 -48.94 17.78 53.74
CA ALA A 3 -47.48 17.71 53.71
C ALA A 3 -46.98 16.23 53.78
N PRO A 4 -45.72 15.92 54.18
CA PRO A 4 -44.62 15.37 53.37
C PRO A 4 -44.15 13.98 53.86
N LEU A 5 -42.98 13.50 53.39
CA LEU A 5 -42.00 12.53 53.96
C LEU A 5 -41.12 12.06 52.78
N SER A 6 -39.84 11.69 52.82
CA SER A 6 -38.68 11.79 53.72
C SER A 6 -37.48 11.19 52.95
N GLY A 7 -36.22 11.51 53.31
CA GLY A 7 -35.09 10.60 53.08
C GLY A 7 -33.94 11.13 52.21
N ALA A 8 -32.95 11.74 52.87
CA ALA A 8 -31.60 11.96 52.35
C ALA A 8 -30.75 10.67 52.44
N GLY A 9 -29.77 10.49 51.56
CA GLY A 9 -28.81 9.37 51.65
C GLY A 9 -27.77 9.37 50.54
N LEU A 10 -26.64 10.05 50.78
CA LEU A 10 -25.40 10.00 50.02
C LEU A 10 -24.80 8.58 50.11
N ILE A 11 -24.49 7.92 48.98
CA ILE A 11 -23.76 6.64 48.98
C ILE A 11 -22.42 6.82 48.27
N THR A 12 -21.36 6.81 49.07
CA THR A 12 -19.96 6.58 48.69
C THR A 12 -19.76 5.10 48.33
N LEU A 13 -19.14 4.81 47.19
CA LEU A 13 -18.72 3.45 46.82
C LEU A 13 -17.19 3.32 46.90
N SER A 14 -16.75 2.53 47.87
CA SER A 14 -15.38 1.99 48.00
C SER A 14 -15.14 0.83 47.03
N PRO A 15 -13.89 0.55 46.62
CA PRO A 15 -13.60 -0.52 45.67
C PRO A 15 -13.60 -1.90 46.33
N VAL A 16 -14.40 -2.82 45.76
CA VAL A 16 -14.46 -4.23 46.18
C VAL A 16 -13.52 -5.07 45.32
N ARG A 17 -12.63 -5.81 46.00
CA ARG A 17 -11.83 -6.92 45.45
C ARG A 17 -12.74 -8.03 44.94
N GLN A 18 -12.44 -8.61 43.78
CA GLN A 18 -12.98 -9.91 43.40
C GLN A 18 -11.86 -10.90 43.11
N GLU A 19 -11.94 -12.00 43.86
CA GLU A 19 -11.13 -13.21 43.79
C GLU A 19 -11.49 -14.05 42.55
N GLY A 20 -10.53 -14.88 42.13
CA GLY A 20 -10.62 -15.70 40.94
C GLY A 20 -11.48 -16.96 41.10
N ILE A 21 -11.98 -17.44 39.97
CA ILE A 21 -12.43 -18.82 39.79
C ILE A 21 -11.75 -19.34 38.52
N ALA A 22 -10.96 -20.41 38.68
CA ALA A 22 -10.29 -21.12 37.61
C ALA A 22 -11.23 -22.15 36.97
N LEU A 23 -11.23 -22.24 35.64
CA LEU A 23 -11.68 -23.44 34.93
C LEU A 23 -10.60 -23.86 33.92
N GLN A 24 -10.08 -25.08 34.11
CA GLN A 24 -9.09 -25.74 33.29
C GLN A 24 -9.67 -26.21 31.95
N ALA A 25 -8.93 -26.02 30.86
CA ALA A 25 -8.92 -26.94 29.72
C ALA A 25 -7.53 -26.93 29.07
N ARG A 26 -7.07 -28.13 28.70
CA ARG A 26 -5.68 -28.56 28.57
C ARG A 26 -5.06 -28.18 27.21
N LEU A 27 -3.81 -27.69 27.22
CA LEU A 27 -2.88 -27.73 26.09
C LEU A 27 -1.66 -28.58 26.47
N PRO A 28 -1.20 -29.53 25.64
CA PRO A 28 -0.10 -30.42 26.00
C PRO A 28 1.29 -29.77 25.81
N ASN A 29 2.06 -29.79 26.90
CA ASN A 29 3.52 -29.90 27.03
C ASN A 29 4.43 -28.82 26.39
N CYS A 30 4.61 -27.73 27.15
CA CYS A 30 5.90 -27.03 27.25
C CYS A 30 6.72 -27.63 28.42
N ARG A 31 7.99 -27.99 28.20
CA ARG A 31 8.97 -28.04 29.30
C ARG A 31 9.52 -26.63 29.50
N LEU A 32 9.21 -26.07 30.67
CA LEU A 32 9.73 -24.81 31.17
C LEU A 32 11.19 -24.97 31.62
N ALA A 33 12.04 -24.02 31.24
CA ALA A 33 13.17 -23.61 32.05
C ALA A 33 12.88 -22.21 32.57
N SER A 34 12.66 -22.13 33.88
CA SER A 34 12.40 -20.92 34.66
C SER A 34 13.65 -20.07 34.79
N THR A 35 13.53 -18.75 34.63
CA THR A 35 14.23 -17.78 35.50
C THR A 35 13.46 -16.47 35.53
N THR A 36 13.13 -16.06 36.74
CA THR A 36 12.50 -14.81 37.14
C THR A 36 13.45 -13.63 36.97
N SER A 37 13.01 -12.53 36.37
CA SER A 37 13.21 -11.20 36.93
C SER A 37 12.20 -10.20 36.36
N ARG A 38 11.48 -9.51 37.26
CA ARG A 38 10.75 -8.29 36.95
C ARG A 38 11.79 -7.18 36.81
N GLY A 39 11.98 -6.69 35.59
CA GLY A 39 12.75 -5.48 35.31
C GLY A 39 11.88 -4.50 34.55
N THR A 40 11.54 -3.38 35.20
CA THR A 40 11.05 -2.15 34.59
C THR A 40 11.90 -1.79 33.38
N MET A 41 11.28 -1.66 32.19
CA MET A 41 11.96 -1.16 30.99
C MET A 41 12.27 0.33 31.16
N SER A 42 13.45 0.61 31.71
CA SER A 42 14.07 1.92 31.63
C SER A 42 14.76 2.06 30.27
N ALA A 43 14.64 3.25 29.68
CA ALA A 43 15.25 3.62 28.42
C ALA A 43 16.75 3.29 28.41
N MET A 44 17.16 2.35 27.54
CA MET A 44 18.58 2.10 27.29
C MET A 44 19.10 3.12 26.28
N SER A 45 19.91 4.02 26.82
CA SER A 45 20.80 4.94 26.14
C SER A 45 21.82 4.18 25.29
N THR A 46 21.95 4.64 24.03
CA THR A 46 23.15 4.65 23.16
C THR A 46 24.33 3.74 23.54
N ALA A 47 24.44 2.61 22.85
CA ALA A 47 25.71 1.95 22.59
C ALA A 47 25.80 1.68 21.09
N ASP A 48 26.92 2.09 20.47
CA ASP A 48 27.29 1.91 19.06
C ASP A 48 27.51 0.42 18.69
N GLY A 49 26.60 -0.47 19.07
CA GLY A 49 26.48 -1.77 18.44
C GLY A 49 25.97 -1.56 17.02
N ASN A 50 26.55 -2.27 16.04
CA ASN A 50 26.03 -2.20 14.68
C ASN A 50 24.59 -2.72 14.71
N LEU A 51 23.60 -1.86 14.43
CA LEU A 51 22.19 -2.22 14.53
C LEU A 51 21.82 -3.42 13.64
N SER A 52 22.67 -3.76 12.67
CA SER A 52 22.56 -4.98 11.87
C SER A 52 22.77 -6.27 12.65
N ASP A 53 23.47 -6.25 13.79
CA ASP A 53 23.81 -7.43 14.59
C ASP A 53 22.57 -7.99 15.33
N PHE A 54 21.48 -7.22 15.35
CA PHE A 54 20.21 -7.61 15.98
C PHE A 54 19.30 -8.43 15.06
N PHE A 55 19.65 -8.59 13.77
CA PHE A 55 18.86 -9.43 12.86
C PHE A 55 19.15 -10.91 13.11
N SER A 56 18.11 -11.75 13.14
CA SER A 56 18.28 -13.20 13.24
C SER A 56 18.88 -13.85 11.99
N GLY A 57 19.05 -13.07 10.91
CA GLY A 57 19.42 -13.55 9.57
C GLY A 57 18.27 -14.26 8.84
N ARG A 58 17.08 -14.35 9.44
CA ARG A 58 15.91 -15.00 8.86
C ARG A 58 15.18 -14.05 7.92
N LYS A 59 14.63 -14.59 6.83
CA LYS A 59 13.74 -13.87 5.89
C LYS A 59 12.46 -14.66 5.64
N VAL A 60 11.36 -13.97 5.38
CA VAL A 60 10.01 -14.55 5.22
C VAL A 60 9.25 -13.94 4.04
N HIS A 61 8.39 -14.72 3.39
CA HIS A 61 7.53 -14.28 2.28
C HIS A 61 6.23 -13.59 2.75
N GLN A 62 6.12 -13.39 4.07
CA GLN A 62 5.03 -12.71 4.77
C GLN A 62 5.34 -11.23 4.98
N SER A 63 6.56 -10.78 4.67
CA SER A 63 6.96 -9.37 4.77
C SER A 63 7.70 -8.91 3.52
N ALA A 64 7.68 -7.59 3.30
CA ALA A 64 8.39 -6.92 2.22
C ALA A 64 8.78 -5.48 2.61
N LEU A 65 9.88 -4.99 2.04
CA LEU A 65 10.13 -3.56 1.94
C LEU A 65 9.70 -3.10 0.54
N ALA A 66 8.80 -2.13 0.48
CA ALA A 66 8.14 -1.72 -0.74
C ALA A 66 8.21 -0.21 -0.98
N LEU A 67 8.33 0.16 -2.25
CA LEU A 67 8.00 1.48 -2.76
C LEU A 67 6.56 1.44 -3.27
N MET A 68 5.75 2.43 -2.94
CA MET A 68 4.36 2.53 -3.38
C MET A 68 4.03 3.97 -3.76
N PRO A 69 3.19 4.20 -4.77
CA PRO A 69 2.50 5.48 -4.90
C PRO A 69 1.73 5.80 -3.61
N ASP A 70 1.58 7.08 -3.29
CA ASP A 70 0.76 7.51 -2.14
C ASP A 70 -0.67 6.99 -2.31
N MET A 71 -1.24 6.43 -1.24
CA MET A 71 -2.48 5.66 -1.32
C MET A 71 -3.71 6.47 -1.77
N ASP A 72 -3.68 7.79 -1.56
CA ASP A 72 -4.71 8.74 -1.99
C ASP A 72 -4.36 9.45 -3.31
N SER A 73 -3.26 9.07 -3.96
CA SER A 73 -2.85 9.63 -5.24
C SER A 73 -3.68 9.07 -6.41
N SER A 74 -3.84 9.89 -7.44
CA SER A 74 -4.44 9.48 -8.71
C SER A 74 -3.68 8.31 -9.36
N LEU A 75 -2.36 8.27 -9.22
CA LEU A 75 -1.52 7.17 -9.70
C LEU A 75 -1.90 5.84 -9.04
N PHE A 76 -2.09 5.82 -7.71
CA PHE A 76 -2.52 4.63 -6.99
C PHE A 76 -3.85 4.11 -7.52
N THR A 77 -4.85 5.00 -7.64
CA THR A 77 -6.18 4.68 -8.15
C THR A 77 -6.10 4.15 -9.59
N ALA A 78 -5.32 4.80 -10.45
CA ALA A 78 -5.16 4.41 -11.85
C ALA A 78 -4.59 2.99 -12.00
N ILE A 79 -3.50 2.70 -11.28
CA ILE A 79 -2.88 1.36 -11.29
C ILE A 79 -3.84 0.31 -10.74
N GLN A 80 -4.53 0.61 -9.64
CA GLN A 80 -5.47 -0.33 -9.03
C GLN A 80 -6.67 -0.64 -9.94
N SER A 81 -7.16 0.34 -10.70
CA SER A 81 -8.22 0.13 -11.68
C SER A 81 -7.82 -0.87 -12.77
N ILE A 82 -6.57 -0.82 -13.24
CA ILE A 82 -6.00 -1.81 -14.15
C ILE A 82 -5.91 -3.18 -13.46
N ARG A 83 -5.26 -3.23 -12.30
CA ARG A 83 -5.01 -4.47 -11.56
C ARG A 83 -6.28 -5.21 -11.17
N ARG A 84 -7.38 -4.51 -10.90
CA ARG A 84 -8.67 -5.10 -10.48
C ARG A 84 -9.15 -6.20 -11.43
N SER A 85 -8.94 -6.02 -12.73
CA SER A 85 -9.44 -6.94 -13.77
C SER A 85 -8.40 -7.96 -14.20
N HIS A 86 -7.10 -7.67 -14.03
CA HIS A 86 -6.03 -8.42 -14.67
C HIS A 86 -5.02 -9.04 -13.68
N ASP A 87 -5.00 -8.60 -12.43
CA ASP A 87 -4.05 -9.06 -11.42
C ASP A 87 -4.73 -9.92 -10.35
N LYS A 88 -4.45 -11.24 -10.35
CA LYS A 88 -4.97 -12.16 -9.33
C LYS A 88 -4.52 -11.81 -7.90
N HIS A 89 -3.48 -10.99 -7.76
CA HIS A 89 -2.94 -10.52 -6.49
C HIS A 89 -3.46 -9.14 -6.09
N TYR A 90 -4.37 -8.54 -6.88
CA TYR A 90 -4.99 -7.23 -6.61
C TYR A 90 -5.47 -7.04 -5.17
N ARG A 91 -6.16 -8.05 -4.60
CA ARG A 91 -6.66 -7.99 -3.21
C ARG A 91 -5.60 -8.24 -2.16
N ARG A 92 -4.52 -8.93 -2.53
CA ARG A 92 -3.48 -9.38 -1.60
C ARG A 92 -2.39 -8.34 -1.42
N TRP A 93 -2.06 -7.62 -2.49
CA TRP A 93 -0.97 -6.67 -2.49
C TRP A 93 -1.45 -5.29 -2.91
N PRO A 94 -1.09 -4.22 -2.19
CA PRO A 94 -1.21 -2.87 -2.74
C PRO A 94 -0.34 -2.73 -4.01
N PRO A 95 -0.57 -1.73 -4.86
CA PRO A 95 0.30 -1.45 -6.01
C PRO A 95 1.67 -1.05 -5.48
N HIS A 96 2.70 -1.85 -5.77
CA HIS A 96 4.02 -1.70 -5.17
C HIS A 96 5.14 -2.12 -6.12
N VAL A 97 6.32 -1.53 -5.92
CA VAL A 97 7.60 -2.03 -6.37
C VAL A 97 8.31 -2.64 -5.17
N ASN A 98 8.70 -3.91 -5.26
CA ASN A 98 9.52 -4.52 -4.20
C ASN A 98 10.92 -3.90 -4.19
N ILE A 99 11.33 -3.38 -3.04
CA ILE A 99 12.70 -2.91 -2.79
C ILE A 99 13.51 -4.03 -2.14
N ILE A 100 12.92 -4.78 -1.21
CA ILE A 100 13.47 -6.02 -0.66
C ILE A 100 12.34 -7.03 -0.47
N TYR A 101 12.50 -8.23 -1.06
CA TYR A 101 11.57 -9.34 -0.90
C TYR A 101 12.27 -10.69 -1.20
N PRO A 102 12.10 -11.74 -0.36
CA PRO A 102 11.51 -11.73 0.98
C PRO A 102 12.26 -10.80 1.95
N PHE A 103 11.62 -10.46 3.07
CA PHE A 103 12.14 -9.49 4.03
C PHE A 103 12.22 -10.07 5.46
N VAL A 104 12.70 -9.29 6.43
CA VAL A 104 12.81 -9.74 7.83
C VAL A 104 11.43 -10.02 8.43
N PRO A 105 11.31 -10.93 9.42
CA PRO A 105 10.05 -11.16 10.14
C PRO A 105 9.48 -9.90 10.78
N GLU A 106 8.16 -9.83 10.94
CA GLU A 106 7.47 -8.65 11.49
C GLU A 106 7.96 -8.26 12.90
N TYR A 107 8.36 -9.24 13.73
CA TYR A 107 8.91 -8.96 15.06
C TYR A 107 10.27 -8.23 15.03
N GLU A 108 10.93 -8.13 13.87
CA GLU A 108 12.18 -7.38 13.68
C GLU A 108 11.95 -5.99 13.05
N PHE A 109 10.70 -5.60 12.78
CA PHE A 109 10.39 -4.35 12.08
C PHE A 109 10.83 -3.09 12.82
N ASP A 110 10.79 -3.06 14.16
CA ASP A 110 11.28 -1.91 14.93
C ASP A 110 12.77 -1.64 14.69
N VAL A 111 13.59 -2.70 14.63
CA VAL A 111 15.02 -2.61 14.33
C VAL A 111 15.22 -2.26 12.87
N ALA A 112 14.53 -2.96 11.96
CA ALA A 112 14.63 -2.74 10.52
C ALA A 112 14.29 -1.31 10.13
N ALA A 113 13.22 -0.73 10.69
CA ALA A 113 12.81 0.61 10.39
C ALA A 113 13.85 1.66 10.84
N ARG A 114 14.50 1.47 11.99
CA ARG A 114 15.58 2.37 12.48
C ARG A 114 16.84 2.25 11.65
N VAL A 115 17.23 1.02 11.29
CA VAL A 115 18.37 0.75 10.40
C VAL A 115 18.16 1.42 9.04
N LEU A 116 16.97 1.24 8.45
CA LEU A 116 16.60 1.87 7.18
C LEU A 116 16.53 3.40 7.31
N GLN A 117 15.97 3.94 8.39
CA GLN A 117 15.95 5.39 8.62
C GLN A 117 17.36 5.99 8.62
N LYS A 118 18.30 5.35 9.32
CA LYS A 118 19.71 5.78 9.34
C LYS A 118 20.32 5.72 7.95
N ALA A 119 20.14 4.60 7.24
CA ALA A 119 20.68 4.41 5.89
C ALA A 119 20.10 5.39 4.85
N LEU A 120 18.86 5.83 5.04
CA LEU A 120 18.14 6.71 4.12
C LEU A 120 18.16 8.20 4.55
N SER A 121 18.85 8.52 5.63
CA SER A 121 18.87 9.89 6.19
C SER A 121 19.44 10.93 5.22
N SER A 122 20.42 10.56 4.40
CA SER A 122 21.03 11.45 3.39
C SER A 122 20.40 11.32 1.99
N PHE A 123 19.46 10.39 1.79
CA PHE A 123 18.79 10.23 0.49
C PHE A 123 17.74 11.32 0.31
N ALA A 124 17.96 12.27 -0.62
CA ALA A 124 16.95 13.26 -0.96
C ALA A 124 15.66 12.61 -1.52
N VAL A 125 14.54 13.32 -1.47
CA VAL A 125 13.31 12.94 -2.18
C VAL A 125 13.60 12.80 -3.68
N ILE A 126 12.89 11.88 -4.35
CA ILE A 126 12.97 11.69 -5.81
C ILE A 126 11.71 12.29 -6.42
N ASP A 127 11.78 13.51 -6.96
CA ASP A 127 10.60 14.25 -7.44
C ASP A 127 10.29 14.02 -8.93
N ASP A 128 11.17 13.29 -9.63
CA ASP A 128 11.17 13.07 -11.07
C ASP A 128 10.87 11.61 -11.45
N CYS A 129 10.18 10.85 -10.58
CA CYS A 129 9.85 9.46 -10.88
C CYS A 129 8.53 9.35 -11.66
N THR A 130 8.50 8.57 -12.74
CA THR A 130 7.30 8.22 -13.51
C THR A 130 7.14 6.71 -13.59
N MET A 131 5.92 6.19 -13.67
CA MET A 131 5.67 4.79 -14.03
C MET A 131 5.46 4.69 -15.55
N ALA A 132 6.50 4.92 -16.36
CA ALA A 132 6.31 5.11 -17.80
C ALA A 132 6.42 3.84 -18.65
N ARG A 133 7.30 2.91 -18.26
CA ARG A 133 7.57 1.73 -19.09
C ARG A 133 6.68 0.57 -18.71
N MET A 134 5.96 0.04 -19.69
CA MET A 134 5.32 -1.27 -19.60
C MET A 134 6.24 -2.37 -20.14
N GLY A 135 6.07 -3.56 -19.60
CA GLY A 135 6.71 -4.75 -20.11
C GLY A 135 6.08 -6.00 -19.51
N TYR A 136 6.65 -7.15 -19.81
CA TYR A 136 6.24 -8.41 -19.20
C TYR A 136 7.44 -9.30 -18.89
N PHE A 137 7.26 -10.22 -17.95
CA PHE A 137 8.17 -11.32 -17.69
C PHE A 137 7.46 -12.64 -17.88
N GLU A 138 8.19 -13.65 -18.37
CA GLU A 138 7.71 -15.02 -18.50
C GLU A 138 8.13 -15.84 -17.26
N HIS A 139 7.16 -16.53 -16.68
CA HIS A 139 7.34 -17.49 -15.59
C HIS A 139 7.06 -18.89 -16.13
N GLY A 140 8.09 -19.49 -16.73
CA GLY A 140 7.92 -20.75 -17.44
C GLY A 140 7.06 -20.61 -18.70
N ARG A 141 6.42 -21.71 -19.14
CA ARG A 141 5.74 -21.77 -20.45
C ARG A 141 4.32 -21.21 -20.47
N SER A 142 3.67 -21.08 -19.32
CA SER A 142 2.22 -20.83 -19.23
C SER A 142 1.84 -19.77 -18.20
N SER A 143 2.76 -18.87 -17.89
CA SER A 143 2.49 -17.74 -17.01
C SER A 143 3.34 -16.55 -17.41
N CYS A 144 2.72 -15.40 -17.56
CA CYS A 144 3.37 -14.11 -17.80
C CYS A 144 2.86 -13.09 -16.78
N THR A 145 3.72 -12.16 -16.37
CA THR A 145 3.34 -11.02 -15.54
C THR A 145 3.62 -9.75 -16.33
N ALA A 146 2.59 -8.95 -16.61
CA ALA A 146 2.75 -7.60 -17.14
C ALA A 146 3.04 -6.62 -15.98
N TRP A 147 3.89 -5.64 -16.23
CA TRP A 147 4.39 -4.72 -15.22
C TRP A 147 4.59 -3.30 -15.74
N LEU A 148 4.58 -2.34 -14.82
CA LEU A 148 5.10 -0.98 -14.97
C LEU A 148 6.48 -0.89 -14.30
N ALA A 149 7.40 -0.11 -14.84
CA ALA A 149 8.70 0.17 -14.22
C ALA A 149 8.87 1.67 -13.96
N PRO A 150 9.48 2.04 -12.82
CA PRO A 150 9.76 3.42 -12.53
C PRO A 150 10.95 3.93 -13.36
N GLN A 151 10.78 5.11 -13.95
CA GLN A 151 11.74 5.77 -14.83
C GLN A 151 11.87 7.24 -14.47
N GLU A 152 12.97 7.85 -14.89
CA GLU A 152 13.10 9.31 -14.83
C GLU A 152 12.05 9.96 -15.73
N ALA A 153 11.42 11.00 -15.23
CA ALA A 153 10.55 11.87 -15.99
C ALA A 153 11.40 12.52 -17.08
N ARG A 154 11.19 12.10 -18.33
CA ARG A 154 11.79 12.80 -19.46
C ARG A 154 11.11 14.15 -19.61
N LEU A 155 11.90 15.20 -19.82
CA LEU A 155 11.38 16.47 -20.29
C LEU A 155 10.68 16.24 -21.65
N SER A 156 9.69 17.07 -21.98
CA SER A 156 8.76 16.83 -23.10
C SER A 156 9.47 16.60 -24.44
N ASP A 157 8.78 15.96 -25.39
CA ASP A 157 9.25 15.59 -26.74
C ASP A 157 9.93 16.73 -27.54
N ALA A 158 9.83 17.99 -27.09
CA ALA A 158 10.52 19.13 -27.67
C ALA A 158 12.05 19.11 -27.46
N GLU A 159 12.56 18.51 -26.38
CA GLU A 159 13.99 18.53 -26.04
C GLU A 159 14.74 17.25 -26.48
N LEU A 160 14.02 16.22 -26.93
CA LEU A 160 14.59 14.92 -27.34
C LEU A 160 14.86 14.79 -28.84
N ARG A 161 14.97 15.91 -29.56
CA ARG A 161 15.53 15.88 -30.93
C ARG A 161 17.03 15.87 -30.83
N HIS A 162 17.58 14.67 -30.79
CA HIS A 162 18.87 14.18 -31.28
C HIS A 162 19.34 13.08 -30.32
N GLU A 163 19.57 11.89 -30.90
CA GLU A 163 20.34 10.77 -30.32
C GLU A 163 19.62 9.92 -29.24
N GLU A 164 18.91 8.87 -29.67
CA GLU A 164 19.47 7.50 -29.77
C GLU A 164 18.34 6.47 -29.88
N GLU A 165 18.30 5.88 -31.06
CA GLU A 165 17.59 4.65 -31.39
C GLU A 165 18.25 3.47 -30.63
N LEU A 166 17.45 2.54 -30.10
CA LEU A 166 17.83 1.14 -29.77
C LEU A 166 18.29 0.74 -28.34
N ALA A 167 18.07 1.53 -27.28
CA ALA A 167 18.17 1.01 -25.91
C ALA A 167 16.84 1.12 -25.16
N SER A 168 16.31 -0.03 -24.70
CA SER A 168 15.17 -0.07 -23.77
C SER A 168 15.44 0.86 -22.58
N PRO A 169 14.56 1.84 -22.28
CA PRO A 169 14.89 2.90 -21.33
C PRO A 169 15.20 2.32 -19.95
N ALA A 170 16.33 2.76 -19.39
CA ALA A 170 16.89 2.27 -18.14
C ALA A 170 15.93 2.51 -16.96
N PRO A 171 15.99 1.69 -15.89
CA PRO A 171 15.28 1.98 -14.66
C PRO A 171 15.81 3.28 -14.03
N HIS A 172 14.98 3.97 -13.24
CA HIS A 172 15.38 5.20 -12.57
C HIS A 172 16.63 4.96 -11.68
N PRO A 173 17.76 5.63 -11.94
CA PRO A 173 19.03 5.35 -11.26
C PRO A 173 18.97 5.59 -9.75
N ARG A 174 18.21 6.61 -9.31
CA ARG A 174 18.04 6.90 -7.87
C ARG A 174 17.26 5.81 -7.14
N ILE A 175 16.35 5.10 -7.81
CA ILE A 175 15.66 3.94 -7.23
C ILE A 175 16.60 2.74 -7.12
N ILE A 176 17.52 2.55 -8.08
CA ILE A 176 18.56 1.53 -7.98
C ILE A 176 19.49 1.81 -6.79
N GLN A 177 19.93 3.07 -6.64
CA GLN A 177 20.75 3.49 -5.50
C GLN A 177 20.01 3.33 -4.16
N LEU A 178 18.72 3.70 -4.14
CA LEU A 178 17.86 3.52 -2.97
C LEU A 178 17.79 2.05 -2.54
N GLN A 179 17.57 1.15 -3.50
CA GLN A 179 17.54 -0.29 -3.22
C GLN A 179 18.89 -0.80 -2.71
N ALA A 180 19.99 -0.40 -3.34
CA ALA A 180 21.33 -0.79 -2.92
C ALA A 180 21.65 -0.32 -1.48
N ALA A 181 21.24 0.89 -1.11
CA ALA A 181 21.39 1.40 0.25
C ALA A 181 20.57 0.60 1.27
N CYS A 182 19.31 0.27 0.94
CA CYS A 182 18.49 -0.60 1.78
C CYS A 182 19.09 -2.01 1.92
N GLN A 183 19.61 -2.58 0.84
CA GLN A 183 20.26 -3.89 0.82
C GLN A 183 21.51 -3.92 1.69
N ALA A 184 22.36 -2.90 1.59
CA ALA A 184 23.57 -2.78 2.40
C ALA A 184 23.22 -2.66 3.90
N ALA A 185 22.10 -2.04 4.22
CA ALA A 185 21.63 -1.92 5.60
C ALA A 185 21.07 -3.25 6.15
N ILE A 186 20.56 -4.14 5.29
CA ILE A 186 20.00 -5.46 5.66
C ILE A 186 20.58 -6.55 4.72
N PRO A 187 21.88 -6.90 4.87
CA PRO A 187 22.63 -7.65 3.83
C PRO A 187 22.10 -9.05 3.50
N HIS A 188 21.47 -9.72 4.48
CA HIS A 188 21.01 -11.11 4.31
C HIS A 188 19.73 -11.23 3.47
N CYS A 189 19.00 -10.13 3.23
CA CYS A 189 17.80 -10.11 2.41
C CYS A 189 18.12 -9.71 0.95
N ALA A 190 18.94 -10.47 0.23
CA ALA A 190 19.53 -10.09 -1.07
C ALA A 190 18.86 -10.69 -2.31
N ASP A 191 17.70 -11.33 -2.17
CA ASP A 191 17.12 -12.20 -3.18
C ASP A 191 16.76 -11.48 -4.49
N LEU A 192 16.34 -10.22 -4.43
CA LEU A 192 16.00 -9.44 -5.62
C LEU A 192 17.23 -9.10 -6.48
N THR A 193 18.40 -8.97 -5.86
CA THR A 193 19.68 -8.74 -6.56
C THR A 193 20.38 -10.04 -6.92
N ALA A 194 20.28 -11.08 -6.08
CA ALA A 194 20.87 -12.39 -6.36
C ALA A 194 20.15 -13.08 -7.53
N SER A 195 18.86 -12.79 -7.70
CA SER A 195 18.09 -13.22 -8.86
C SER A 195 18.41 -12.36 -10.10
N PHE A 196 18.17 -12.88 -11.30
CA PHE A 196 18.30 -12.12 -12.56
C PHE A 196 19.70 -11.58 -12.91
N GLY A 197 20.74 -12.40 -12.70
CA GLY A 197 22.09 -12.06 -13.17
C GLY A 197 22.80 -10.98 -12.34
N GLY A 198 22.46 -10.87 -11.05
CA GLY A 198 23.13 -9.95 -10.13
C GLY A 198 22.59 -8.52 -10.16
N ARG A 199 21.42 -8.27 -10.76
CA ARG A 199 20.89 -6.92 -10.99
C ARG A 199 19.47 -6.76 -10.45
N PHE A 200 19.25 -5.68 -9.71
CA PHE A 200 17.91 -5.27 -9.30
C PHE A 200 17.14 -4.68 -10.48
N THR A 201 15.93 -5.20 -10.72
CA THR A 201 15.03 -4.70 -11.78
C THR A 201 13.72 -4.22 -11.13
N PRO A 202 13.55 -2.90 -10.89
CA PRO A 202 12.35 -2.38 -10.24
C PRO A 202 11.15 -2.51 -11.18
N HIS A 203 10.06 -3.10 -10.68
CA HIS A 203 8.82 -3.27 -11.42
C HIS A 203 7.63 -3.37 -10.47
N LEU A 204 6.45 -3.03 -10.99
CA LEU A 204 5.14 -3.10 -10.34
C LEU A 204 4.22 -3.92 -11.23
N SER A 205 3.72 -5.04 -10.73
CA SER A 205 2.83 -5.92 -11.50
C SER A 205 1.46 -5.27 -11.74
N ILE A 206 1.01 -5.25 -12.99
CA ILE A 206 -0.31 -4.73 -13.41
C ILE A 206 -1.27 -5.81 -13.91
N GLY A 207 -0.78 -7.03 -14.17
CA GLY A 207 -1.63 -8.17 -14.52
C GLY A 207 -0.84 -9.48 -14.69
N GLN A 208 -1.53 -10.61 -14.67
CA GLN A 208 -0.97 -11.91 -15.02
C GLN A 208 -1.77 -12.62 -16.10
N PHE A 209 -1.05 -13.23 -17.04
CA PHE A 209 -1.57 -13.81 -18.27
C PHE A 209 -1.05 -15.24 -18.47
N GLN A 210 -1.74 -16.04 -19.27
CA GLN A 210 -1.33 -17.42 -19.53
C GLN A 210 -0.12 -17.50 -20.46
N ASP A 211 0.07 -16.53 -21.36
CA ASP A 211 1.15 -16.57 -22.33
C ASP A 211 1.63 -15.16 -22.70
N ARG A 212 2.71 -15.14 -23.49
CA ARG A 212 3.33 -13.93 -24.02
C ARG A 212 2.35 -13.09 -24.83
N LYS A 213 1.52 -13.75 -25.63
CA LYS A 213 0.56 -13.09 -26.52
C LYS A 213 -0.46 -12.30 -25.69
N GLY A 214 -1.08 -12.93 -24.70
CA GLY A 214 -2.05 -12.28 -23.81
C GLY A 214 -1.45 -11.11 -23.03
N ALA A 215 -0.20 -11.23 -22.56
CA ALA A 215 0.48 -10.11 -21.90
C ALA A 215 0.74 -8.94 -22.86
N LYS A 216 1.18 -9.23 -24.10
CA LYS A 216 1.42 -8.21 -25.12
C LYS A 216 0.13 -7.55 -25.59
N ASP A 217 -0.90 -8.32 -25.94
CA ASP A 217 -2.20 -7.82 -26.36
C ASP A 217 -2.81 -6.91 -25.28
N PHE A 218 -2.66 -7.30 -24.00
CA PHE A 218 -3.04 -6.45 -22.88
C PHE A 218 -2.25 -5.14 -22.84
N ILE A 219 -0.92 -5.18 -22.84
CA ILE A 219 -0.08 -3.97 -22.82
C ILE A 219 -0.44 -3.02 -23.96
N ASP A 220 -0.58 -3.55 -25.18
CA ASP A 220 -0.91 -2.78 -26.38
C ASP A 220 -2.33 -2.16 -26.29
N SER A 221 -3.20 -2.70 -25.43
CA SER A 221 -4.57 -2.18 -25.21
C SER A 221 -4.68 -1.12 -24.12
N VAL A 222 -3.69 -0.98 -23.24
CA VAL A 222 -3.76 -0.02 -22.12
C VAL A 222 -3.32 1.36 -22.60
N ASP A 223 -4.25 2.31 -22.66
CA ASP A 223 -3.97 3.74 -22.87
C ASP A 223 -3.43 4.36 -21.58
N TRP A 224 -2.13 4.18 -21.32
CA TRP A 224 -1.46 4.61 -20.10
C TRP A 224 -0.70 5.92 -20.29
N VAL A 225 -1.03 6.90 -19.45
CA VAL A 225 -0.33 8.19 -19.39
C VAL A 225 0.48 8.24 -18.11
N ALA A 226 1.80 8.32 -18.25
CA ALA A 226 2.71 8.39 -17.12
C ALA A 226 2.75 9.81 -16.55
N GLU A 227 2.39 9.95 -15.27
CA GLU A 227 2.55 11.19 -14.53
C GLU A 227 3.74 11.08 -13.58
N ALA A 228 4.47 12.19 -13.43
CA ALA A 228 5.54 12.28 -12.44
C ALA A 228 4.93 12.27 -11.04
N PHE A 229 5.53 11.49 -10.15
CA PHE A 229 5.17 11.41 -8.76
C PHE A 229 6.42 11.36 -7.89
N PRO A 230 6.36 11.99 -6.70
CA PRO A 230 7.50 12.05 -5.81
C PRO A 230 7.63 10.77 -4.97
N VAL A 231 8.83 10.21 -4.89
CA VAL A 231 9.17 9.14 -3.94
C VAL A 231 9.70 9.78 -2.66
N ARG A 232 8.89 9.72 -1.61
CA ARG A 232 9.20 10.32 -0.29
C ARG A 232 9.46 9.31 0.81
N GLN A 233 9.00 8.09 0.64
CA GLN A 233 9.00 7.09 1.70
C GLN A 233 8.94 5.67 1.17
N LEU A 234 9.41 4.74 2.01
CA LEU A 234 9.27 3.31 1.84
C LEU A 234 8.34 2.73 2.91
N TYR A 235 7.76 1.58 2.60
CA TYR A 235 6.76 0.92 3.43
C TYR A 235 7.24 -0.47 3.81
N LEU A 236 7.18 -0.79 5.11
CA LEU A 236 7.34 -2.16 5.58
C LEU A 236 5.95 -2.79 5.61
N LEU A 237 5.77 -3.82 4.79
CA LEU A 237 4.50 -4.52 4.63
C LEU A 237 4.58 -5.87 5.34
N ALA A 238 3.50 -6.28 6.01
CA ALA A 238 3.37 -7.62 6.58
C ALA A 238 1.96 -8.19 6.40
N ARG A 239 1.87 -9.52 6.48
CA ARG A 239 0.62 -10.29 6.51
C ARG A 239 0.75 -11.49 7.44
N ASN A 240 -0.37 -11.96 7.97
CA ASN A 240 -0.38 -13.07 8.93
C ASN A 240 -0.29 -14.43 8.23
N GLY A 241 -1.15 -14.66 7.24
CA GLY A 241 -1.25 -15.92 6.49
C GLY A 241 -0.85 -15.82 5.01
N PRO A 242 -0.65 -16.96 4.32
CA PRO A 242 -0.28 -17.00 2.90
C PRO A 242 -1.33 -16.43 1.93
N THR A 243 -2.59 -16.34 2.36
CA THR A 243 -3.70 -15.80 1.59
C THR A 243 -4.11 -14.40 2.03
N ASP A 244 -3.65 -13.96 3.20
CA ASP A 244 -4.03 -12.68 3.78
C ASP A 244 -3.42 -11.51 3.01
N PRO A 245 -4.12 -10.37 2.95
CA PRO A 245 -3.59 -9.17 2.35
C PRO A 245 -2.42 -8.60 3.15
N PHE A 246 -1.44 -8.06 2.44
CA PHE A 246 -0.40 -7.23 3.02
C PHE A 246 -0.99 -5.91 3.54
N SER A 247 -0.50 -5.50 4.69
CA SER A 247 -0.83 -4.24 5.33
C SER A 247 0.45 -3.49 5.65
N VAL A 248 0.39 -2.16 5.58
CA VAL A 248 1.48 -1.29 6.04
C VAL A 248 1.63 -1.42 7.56
N ARG A 249 2.86 -1.63 8.02
CA ARG A 249 3.21 -1.64 9.45
C ARG A 249 4.11 -0.47 9.83
N TYR A 250 5.04 -0.10 8.95
CA TYR A 250 5.90 1.07 9.15
C TYR A 250 6.05 1.85 7.85
N ILE A 251 6.22 3.16 8.01
CA ILE A 251 6.58 4.11 6.97
C ILE A 251 7.93 4.69 7.33
N VAL A 252 8.92 4.58 6.43
CA VAL A 252 10.27 5.16 6.59
C VAL A 252 10.42 6.28 5.56
N ARG A 253 10.50 7.52 6.02
CA ARG A 253 10.67 8.68 5.14
C ARG A 253 12.13 8.87 4.72
N LEU A 254 12.30 9.31 3.48
CA LEU A 254 13.58 9.77 2.95
C LEU A 254 13.96 11.14 3.54
N ALA A 255 15.14 11.65 3.17
CA ALA A 255 15.65 12.98 3.51
C ALA A 255 15.69 13.25 5.02
N GLY A 256 16.11 12.26 5.81
CA GLY A 256 16.19 12.37 7.26
C GLY A 256 14.82 12.34 7.96
N GLY A 257 13.77 11.97 7.24
CA GLY A 257 12.42 11.95 7.77
C GLY A 257 12.19 10.91 8.88
N SER A 258 11.07 11.06 9.57
CA SER A 258 10.70 10.18 10.69
C SER A 258 10.25 8.80 10.23
N VAL A 259 10.44 7.82 11.12
CA VAL A 259 9.76 6.52 11.05
C VAL A 259 8.39 6.66 11.70
N THR A 260 7.34 6.17 11.03
CA THR A 260 5.99 6.10 11.59
C THR A 260 5.55 4.65 11.67
N ARG A 261 5.25 4.17 12.89
CA ARG A 261 4.53 2.90 13.08
C ARG A 261 3.06 3.13 12.74
N VAL A 262 2.49 2.21 11.96
CA VAL A 262 1.09 2.24 11.53
C VAL A 262 0.32 1.22 12.35
N GLU A 263 -0.59 1.72 13.18
CA GLU A 263 -1.48 0.86 13.95
C GLU A 263 -2.52 0.20 13.03
N PRO A 264 -2.80 -1.11 13.18
CA PRO A 264 -3.79 -1.80 12.38
C PRO A 264 -5.14 -1.07 12.36
N GLY A 265 -5.67 -0.78 11.16
CA GLY A 265 -6.96 -0.08 11.00
C GLY A 265 -6.87 1.45 11.03
N THR A 266 -5.68 2.02 11.25
CA THR A 266 -5.44 3.47 11.33
C THR A 266 -4.31 3.85 10.40
N LEU A 267 -4.62 4.06 9.12
CA LEU A 267 -3.69 4.81 8.28
C LEU A 267 -3.63 6.27 8.76
N PRO A 268 -2.45 6.90 8.69
CA PRO A 268 -2.36 8.35 8.76
C PRO A 268 -3.29 8.94 7.70
N ARG A 269 -4.25 9.77 8.13
CA ARG A 269 -5.07 10.56 7.21
C ARG A 269 -4.14 11.55 6.52
N HIS A 270 -3.76 11.30 5.28
CA HIS A 270 -3.39 12.38 4.37
C HIS A 270 -4.71 13.07 3.97
N ALA A 271 -4.71 14.40 4.02
CA ALA A 271 -5.92 15.22 3.93
C ALA A 271 -6.59 15.04 2.56
N GLY A 272 -7.63 14.21 2.47
CA GLY A 272 -8.45 14.08 1.26
C GLY A 272 -9.07 12.71 0.95
N ALA A 273 -8.69 11.62 1.62
CA ALA A 273 -9.20 10.28 1.28
C ALA A 273 -10.68 10.06 1.71
N THR A 274 -11.56 9.73 0.76
CA THR A 274 -12.96 9.34 1.02
C THR A 274 -13.11 7.86 1.36
N VAL A 275 -14.16 7.54 2.13
CA VAL A 275 -14.48 6.25 2.78
C VAL A 275 -14.59 5.04 1.83
N ALA A 276 -14.68 5.22 0.51
CA ALA A 276 -14.87 4.13 -0.44
C ALA A 276 -13.60 3.32 -0.79
N ASP A 277 -12.40 3.84 -0.50
CA ASP A 277 -11.12 3.13 -0.72
C ASP A 277 -10.65 2.32 0.49
N GLN A 278 -11.50 2.16 1.52
CA GLN A 278 -11.20 1.36 2.71
C GLN A 278 -11.16 -0.17 2.47
N GLY A 279 -11.08 -0.60 1.21
CA GLY A 279 -11.03 -2.00 0.83
C GLY A 279 -9.75 -2.74 1.19
N PHE A 280 -8.63 -2.03 1.38
CA PHE A 280 -7.43 -2.59 2.03
C PHE A 280 -7.57 -2.69 3.56
N PHE A 281 -8.64 -2.12 4.14
CA PHE A 281 -8.92 -2.07 5.58
C PHE A 281 -10.08 -2.97 6.03
N ARG A 282 -10.95 -3.41 5.12
CA ARG A 282 -11.80 -4.62 5.22
C ARG A 282 -12.64 -4.67 3.95
N LEU A 283 -12.52 -5.73 3.14
CA LEU A 283 -13.58 -6.09 2.20
C LEU A 283 -14.06 -7.50 2.50
N SER A 284 -15.20 -7.54 3.18
CA SER A 284 -16.23 -8.53 2.94
C SER A 284 -16.80 -8.33 1.52
N ALA A 285 -17.50 -9.35 1.05
CA ALA A 285 -17.74 -9.73 -0.33
C ALA A 285 -18.42 -8.71 -1.27
N ASP A 286 -18.31 -9.05 -2.55
CA ASP A 286 -19.15 -8.64 -3.69
C ASP A 286 -18.88 -7.32 -4.41
N THR A 287 -18.06 -7.43 -5.48
CA THR A 287 -18.38 -6.87 -6.81
C THR A 287 -17.37 -7.42 -7.83
N LYS A 288 -17.76 -8.44 -8.61
CA LYS A 288 -16.96 -9.05 -9.68
C LYS A 288 -17.31 -8.56 -11.09
N ASN A 289 -18.28 -7.65 -11.25
CA ASN A 289 -18.87 -7.34 -12.57
C ASN A 289 -18.80 -5.86 -12.99
N ALA A 290 -17.78 -5.11 -12.60
CA ALA A 290 -17.57 -3.77 -13.15
C ALA A 290 -16.66 -3.84 -14.38
N THR A 291 -17.18 -3.42 -15.54
CA THR A 291 -16.39 -3.24 -16.77
C THR A 291 -15.33 -2.15 -16.53
N PRO A 292 -14.05 -2.39 -16.86
CA PRO A 292 -13.01 -1.38 -16.68
C PRO A 292 -13.27 -0.17 -17.58
N PRO A 293 -12.96 1.06 -17.13
CA PRO A 293 -13.14 2.24 -17.96
C PRO A 293 -12.16 2.24 -19.13
N ALA A 294 -12.67 2.61 -20.30
CA ALA A 294 -11.93 2.64 -21.56
C ALA A 294 -10.80 3.70 -21.62
N ARG A 295 -10.67 4.55 -20.59
CA ARG A 295 -9.60 5.53 -20.42
C ARG A 295 -9.34 5.70 -18.92
N ILE A 296 -8.10 5.52 -18.48
CA ILE A 296 -7.69 5.80 -17.09
C ILE A 296 -6.77 7.01 -17.15
N ASN A 297 -7.38 8.20 -17.04
CA ASN A 297 -6.64 9.44 -16.89
C ASN A 297 -6.55 9.76 -15.38
N PRO A 298 -5.34 9.90 -14.78
CA PRO A 298 -5.20 10.22 -13.36
C PRO A 298 -5.80 11.61 -13.00
N ALA A 299 -6.00 12.48 -13.99
CA ALA A 299 -6.70 13.75 -13.89
C ALA A 299 -8.23 13.67 -14.08
N GLU A 300 -8.81 12.48 -14.27
CA GLU A 300 -10.25 12.23 -14.41
C GLU A 300 -10.78 11.44 -13.21
N VAL A 301 -11.85 11.95 -12.58
CA VAL A 301 -12.61 11.30 -11.53
C VAL A 301 -13.80 10.61 -12.19
N GLU A 302 -13.85 9.29 -12.06
CA GLU A 302 -14.98 8.49 -12.50
C GLU A 302 -15.87 8.10 -11.31
N VAL A 303 -17.17 8.29 -11.45
CA VAL A 303 -18.16 7.99 -10.41
C VAL A 303 -19.23 7.05 -10.96
N ASP A 304 -19.39 5.90 -10.31
CA ASP A 304 -20.52 5.00 -10.57
C ASP A 304 -21.76 5.50 -9.82
N GLY A 305 -22.73 6.02 -10.58
CA GLY A 305 -24.00 6.56 -10.08
C GLY A 305 -25.03 5.50 -9.68
N SER A 306 -24.70 4.21 -9.67
CA SER A 306 -25.58 3.12 -9.19
C SER A 306 -25.56 2.95 -7.67
N LEU A 307 -24.47 3.35 -7.00
CA LEU A 307 -24.15 3.03 -5.60
C LEU A 307 -24.87 3.90 -4.54
N LEU A 308 -25.48 5.03 -4.92
CA LEU A 308 -26.02 6.03 -3.97
C LEU A 308 -27.52 6.30 -4.12
N GLU A 309 -28.17 6.74 -3.04
CA GLU A 309 -29.64 6.76 -2.91
C GLU A 309 -30.38 7.73 -3.86
N GLY A 310 -29.72 8.77 -4.39
CA GLY A 310 -30.36 9.76 -5.27
C GLY A 310 -29.47 10.19 -6.45
N GLY A 311 -29.95 9.99 -7.69
CA GLY A 311 -29.17 10.31 -8.90
C GLY A 311 -28.80 11.79 -9.04
N GLY A 312 -29.68 12.71 -8.62
CA GLY A 312 -29.37 14.14 -8.58
C GLY A 312 -28.38 14.52 -7.48
N GLN A 313 -28.33 13.76 -6.38
CA GLN A 313 -27.37 14.00 -5.30
C GLN A 313 -25.96 13.56 -5.72
N VAL A 314 -25.83 12.42 -6.41
CA VAL A 314 -24.56 12.00 -7.02
C VAL A 314 -24.05 13.08 -7.96
N LEU A 315 -24.90 13.53 -8.89
CA LEU A 315 -24.50 14.53 -9.88
C LEU A 315 -23.99 15.82 -9.21
N ARG A 316 -24.72 16.37 -8.22
CA ARG A 316 -24.33 17.62 -7.55
C ARG A 316 -23.06 17.48 -6.74
N THR A 317 -22.94 16.43 -5.94
CA THR A 317 -21.76 16.23 -5.08
C THR A 317 -20.52 15.95 -5.93
N SER A 318 -20.63 15.07 -6.92
CA SER A 318 -19.51 14.73 -7.80
C SER A 318 -19.07 15.93 -8.64
N LEU A 319 -20.02 16.72 -9.16
CA LEU A 319 -19.70 17.95 -9.91
C LEU A 319 -19.01 18.99 -9.03
N ALA A 320 -19.51 19.22 -7.82
CA ALA A 320 -18.89 20.16 -6.88
C ALA A 320 -17.46 19.73 -6.52
N LEU A 321 -17.23 18.45 -6.22
CA LEU A 321 -15.91 17.92 -5.91
C LEU A 321 -14.96 17.98 -7.11
N SER A 322 -15.44 17.68 -8.31
CA SER A 322 -14.65 17.79 -9.54
C SER A 322 -14.16 19.21 -9.79
N ILE A 323 -15.03 20.20 -9.62
CA ILE A 323 -14.68 21.62 -9.75
C ILE A 323 -13.64 22.01 -8.70
N LEU A 324 -13.85 21.63 -7.43
CA LEU A 324 -12.92 21.95 -6.35
C LEU A 324 -11.55 21.31 -6.55
N LEU A 325 -11.51 20.06 -7.01
CA LEU A 325 -10.28 19.30 -7.23
C LEU A 325 -9.62 19.61 -8.58
N ARG A 326 -10.27 20.40 -9.44
CA ARG A 326 -9.85 20.67 -10.84
C ARG A 326 -9.58 19.40 -11.65
N LYS A 327 -10.34 18.33 -11.38
CA LYS A 327 -10.26 17.06 -12.10
C LYS A 327 -11.46 16.90 -13.02
N ARG A 328 -11.27 16.35 -14.23
CA ARG A 328 -12.40 16.07 -15.14
C ARG A 328 -13.34 15.06 -14.49
N LEU A 329 -14.66 15.18 -14.72
CA LEU A 329 -15.65 14.28 -14.13
C LEU A 329 -16.36 13.46 -15.19
N ARG A 330 -16.40 12.14 -14.97
CA ARG A 330 -17.26 11.22 -15.71
C ARG A 330 -18.18 10.50 -14.72
N ILE A 331 -19.48 10.62 -14.90
CA ILE A 331 -20.46 9.86 -14.13
C ILE A 331 -21.11 8.84 -15.04
N SER A 332 -21.04 7.56 -14.66
CA SER A 332 -21.68 6.45 -15.37
C SER A 332 -22.84 5.88 -14.56
N SER A 333 -23.73 5.13 -15.21
CA SER A 333 -24.72 4.27 -14.52
C SER A 333 -25.64 4.95 -13.50
N ILE A 334 -26.02 6.23 -13.69
CA ILE A 334 -26.90 6.95 -12.76
C ILE A 334 -28.22 6.21 -12.58
N ARG A 335 -28.43 5.66 -11.38
CA ARG A 335 -29.60 4.86 -11.01
C ARG A 335 -29.81 3.63 -11.92
N SER A 336 -28.73 3.05 -12.46
CA SER A 336 -28.83 1.77 -13.17
C SER A 336 -29.34 0.68 -12.20
N GLY A 337 -30.18 -0.23 -12.70
CA GLY A 337 -30.79 -1.30 -11.89
C GLY A 337 -32.02 -0.91 -11.05
N ARG A 338 -32.49 0.35 -11.12
CA ARG A 338 -33.75 0.77 -10.47
C ARG A 338 -34.93 0.78 -11.44
N SER A 339 -36.15 0.71 -10.91
CA SER A 339 -37.40 0.74 -11.68
C SER A 339 -37.55 1.97 -12.58
N LYS A 340 -36.92 3.10 -12.22
CA LYS A 340 -36.78 4.29 -13.08
C LYS A 340 -35.31 4.70 -13.13
N PRO A 341 -34.53 4.30 -14.15
CA PRO A 341 -33.12 4.67 -14.26
C PRO A 341 -32.93 6.15 -14.65
N GLY A 342 -31.71 6.65 -14.57
CA GLY A 342 -31.34 8.00 -15.01
C GLY A 342 -31.71 9.13 -14.02
N LEU A 343 -31.40 10.37 -14.41
CA LEU A 343 -31.73 11.58 -13.65
C LEU A 343 -33.25 11.78 -13.58
N GLN A 344 -33.73 12.29 -12.45
CA GLN A 344 -35.13 12.66 -12.28
C GLN A 344 -35.24 14.16 -12.04
N PRO A 345 -36.34 14.80 -12.48
CA PRO A 345 -36.63 16.18 -12.12
C PRO A 345 -36.60 16.34 -10.60
N GLN A 346 -35.93 17.39 -10.14
CA GLN A 346 -35.97 17.75 -8.74
C GLN A 346 -37.39 18.24 -8.43
N ARG A 347 -38.05 17.60 -7.45
CA ARG A 347 -39.33 18.09 -6.92
C ARG A 347 -39.14 19.35 -6.10
#